data_AF-A0A2V5W6H8-F1
#
_entry.id   AF-A0A2V5W6H8-F1
#
_cell.length_a   1.000
_cell.length_b   1.000
_cell.length_c   1.000
_cell.angle_alpha   90.00
_cell.angle_beta   90.00
_cell.angle_gamma   90.00
#
_symmetry.space_group_name_H-M   'P 1'
#
loop_
_entity.id
_entity.type
_entity.pdbx_description
1 polymer ?
#
loop_
_entity_poly.entity_id
_entity_poly.type
_entity_poly.pdbx_seq_one_letter_code
_entity_poly.pdbx_strand_id
1 'polypeptide(L)'
;MNAVLRGALVAVLISSSVPPASAKRKASRAPIPRKADIEAATRLQVFLDRASFSPGKIDGRYNDLTRKVLAVYRASHGEQPQPSPPPQSKRKSNIAPDVTGLDIASVDPVFIPYTVTEADLQSIGPLPTEPSQQAKLKFLPYRDAADAISEKFHSDIHFLEQLNPGKLKAVKAGDQLMVPNVEPFELASVKDIKPGSEIGSQAANEMEDQAGAQAGTPEQTGAAPVGVAIKIDTRANTLEVHEGEKLIAAYPVTVGSAQTASPIGEWKVRRITKMPTFRY
;
A
#
# COMPACT_ATOMS: atom_id res chain seq x y z
N MET A 1 51.33 -79.16 -36.26
CA MET A 1 51.48 -79.09 -34.80
C MET A 1 52.08 -77.72 -34.47
N ASN A 2 51.28 -76.88 -33.81
CA ASN A 2 51.57 -75.66 -33.06
C ASN A 2 52.46 -74.57 -33.66
N ALA A 3 51.84 -73.44 -34.01
CA ALA A 3 52.51 -72.16 -34.09
C ALA A 3 51.54 -71.01 -33.76
N VAL A 4 51.92 -70.23 -32.75
CA VAL A 4 51.88 -68.75 -32.74
C VAL A 4 50.72 -68.01 -32.04
N LEU A 5 51.17 -67.32 -30.99
CA LEU A 5 50.83 -66.00 -30.43
C LEU A 5 49.49 -65.76 -29.70
N ARG A 6 49.68 -65.39 -28.42
CA ARG A 6 48.75 -64.70 -27.53
C ARG A 6 48.46 -63.29 -28.07
N GLY A 7 47.20 -63.04 -28.45
CA GLY A 7 46.66 -61.70 -28.67
C GLY A 7 45.97 -61.19 -27.41
N ALA A 8 46.37 -60.00 -26.94
CA ALA A 8 45.69 -59.28 -25.88
C ALA A 8 44.36 -58.70 -26.40
N LEU A 9 43.25 -58.93 -25.69
CA LEU A 9 41.99 -58.24 -25.93
C LEU A 9 41.64 -57.40 -24.70
N VAL A 10 41.75 -56.09 -24.85
CA VAL A 10 41.29 -55.08 -23.90
C VAL A 10 39.77 -54.96 -24.05
N ALA A 11 39.01 -55.32 -23.02
CA ALA A 11 37.58 -55.07 -22.95
C ALA A 11 37.32 -53.83 -22.07
N VAL A 12 37.04 -52.69 -22.71
CA VAL A 12 36.54 -51.48 -22.04
C VAL A 12 35.03 -51.66 -21.83
N LEU A 13 34.61 -51.87 -20.59
CA LEU A 13 33.20 -51.86 -20.17
C LEU A 13 32.77 -50.41 -19.95
N ILE A 14 31.97 -49.87 -20.88
CA ILE A 14 31.31 -48.58 -20.73
C ILE A 14 30.05 -48.81 -19.89
N SER A 15 30.11 -48.51 -18.59
CA SER A 15 28.93 -48.47 -17.72
C SER A 15 28.10 -47.22 -18.03
N SER A 16 27.05 -47.36 -18.82
CA SER A 16 26.01 -46.34 -18.99
C SER A 16 25.10 -46.33 -17.76
N SER A 17 25.38 -45.45 -16.81
CA SER A 17 24.46 -45.13 -15.71
C SER A 17 23.36 -44.21 -16.24
N VAL A 18 22.14 -44.75 -16.40
CA VAL A 18 20.95 -43.93 -16.62
C VAL A 18 20.49 -43.44 -15.25
N PRO A 19 20.49 -42.13 -14.96
CA PRO A 19 19.94 -41.64 -13.70
C PRO A 19 18.41 -41.82 -13.71
N PRO A 20 17.78 -42.19 -12.59
CA PRO A 20 16.33 -42.28 -12.53
C PRO A 20 15.73 -40.88 -12.76
N ALA A 21 14.75 -40.80 -13.65
CA ALA A 21 14.00 -39.58 -13.92
C ALA A 21 13.33 -39.09 -12.62
N SER A 22 13.88 -38.02 -12.04
CA SER A 22 13.26 -37.36 -10.89
C SER A 22 12.02 -36.62 -11.38
N ALA A 23 10.84 -37.20 -11.11
CA ALA A 23 9.57 -36.56 -11.38
C ALA A 23 9.49 -35.27 -10.54
N LYS A 24 9.65 -34.12 -11.20
CA LYS A 24 9.41 -32.80 -10.59
C LYS A 24 7.96 -32.79 -10.06
N ARG A 25 7.79 -32.91 -8.74
CA ARG A 25 6.51 -32.65 -8.08
C ARG A 25 6.08 -31.23 -8.48
N LYS A 26 4.96 -31.11 -9.20
CA LYS A 26 4.29 -29.82 -9.46
C LYS A 26 4.19 -29.08 -8.13
N ALA A 27 4.65 -27.83 -8.11
CA ALA A 27 4.50 -26.96 -6.95
C ALA A 27 3.04 -26.97 -6.50
N SER A 28 2.78 -27.41 -5.28
CA SER A 28 1.46 -27.35 -4.67
C SER A 28 0.99 -25.89 -4.71
N ARG A 29 -0.10 -25.63 -5.45
CA ARG A 29 -0.79 -24.33 -5.46
C ARG A 29 -1.07 -23.96 -4.00
N ALA A 30 -0.73 -22.73 -3.60
CA ALA A 30 -1.02 -22.25 -2.25
C ALA A 30 -2.52 -22.47 -1.95
N PRO A 31 -2.89 -22.89 -0.73
CA PRO A 31 -4.30 -23.07 -0.36
C PRO A 31 -5.08 -21.79 -0.63
N ILE A 32 -6.29 -21.91 -1.19
CA ILE A 32 -7.22 -20.80 -1.30
C ILE A 32 -7.63 -20.42 0.13
N PRO A 33 -7.46 -19.15 0.57
CA PRO A 33 -7.89 -18.73 1.90
C PRO A 33 -9.39 -18.97 2.09
N ARG A 34 -9.81 -19.48 3.26
CA ARG A 34 -11.23 -19.66 3.56
C ARG A 34 -11.88 -18.29 3.80
N LYS A 35 -13.21 -18.19 3.62
CA LYS A 35 -13.95 -16.93 3.88
C LYS A 35 -13.66 -16.34 5.26
N ALA A 36 -13.59 -17.18 6.29
CA ALA A 36 -13.26 -16.75 7.65
C ALA A 36 -11.83 -16.17 7.77
N ASP A 37 -10.86 -16.74 7.05
CA ASP A 37 -9.47 -16.25 7.06
C ASP A 37 -9.38 -14.86 6.39
N ILE A 38 -10.21 -14.63 5.36
CA ILE A 38 -10.32 -13.34 4.65
C ILE A 38 -10.97 -12.30 5.54
N GLU A 39 -12.10 -12.64 6.17
CA GLU A 39 -12.79 -11.74 7.10
C GLU A 39 -11.89 -11.35 8.27
N ALA A 40 -11.15 -12.31 8.84
CA ALA A 40 -10.19 -12.03 9.92
C ALA A 40 -9.05 -11.10 9.47
N ALA A 41 -8.54 -11.27 8.25
CA ALA A 41 -7.53 -10.37 7.69
C ALA A 41 -8.09 -8.97 7.42
N THR A 42 -9.28 -8.87 6.82
CA THR A 42 -9.95 -7.59 6.60
C THR A 42 -10.27 -6.88 7.92
N ARG A 43 -10.71 -7.60 8.95
CA ARG A 43 -10.98 -7.03 10.28
C ARG A 43 -9.75 -6.33 10.85
N LEU A 44 -8.58 -6.97 10.75
CA LEU A 44 -7.32 -6.37 11.17
C LEU A 44 -6.96 -5.15 10.31
N GLN A 45 -7.10 -5.24 8.98
CA GLN A 45 -6.80 -4.13 8.07
C GLN A 45 -7.69 -2.91 8.37
N VAL A 46 -9.00 -3.11 8.56
CA VAL A 46 -9.95 -2.05 8.93
C VAL A 46 -9.64 -1.47 10.30
N PHE A 47 -9.29 -2.29 11.28
CA PHE A 47 -8.87 -1.82 12.61
C PHE A 47 -7.68 -0.86 12.51
N LEU A 48 -6.65 -1.24 11.75
CA LEU A 48 -5.44 -0.44 11.55
C LEU A 48 -5.72 0.85 10.77
N ASP A 49 -6.54 0.76 9.71
CA ASP A 49 -6.99 1.91 8.92
C ASP A 49 -7.71 2.95 9.78
N ARG A 50 -8.70 2.53 10.57
CA ARG A 50 -9.45 3.39 11.50
C ARG A 50 -8.59 3.97 12.62
N ALA A 51 -7.45 3.34 12.92
CA ALA A 51 -6.48 3.85 13.89
C ALA A 51 -5.50 4.88 13.28
N SER A 52 -5.62 5.24 12.00
CA SER A 52 -4.65 6.05 11.24
C SER A 52 -3.29 5.35 11.02
N PHE A 53 -3.27 4.02 11.05
CA PHE A 53 -2.12 3.19 10.73
C PHE A 53 -2.44 2.41 9.46
N SER A 54 -2.32 3.04 8.30
CA SER A 54 -2.82 2.48 7.04
C SER A 54 -2.13 1.16 6.66
N PRO A 55 -2.89 0.08 6.42
CA PRO A 55 -2.36 -1.19 5.93
C PRO A 55 -2.02 -1.14 4.42
N GLY A 56 -2.10 0.03 3.80
CA GLY A 56 -2.22 0.18 2.35
C GLY A 56 -3.64 -0.18 1.90
N LYS A 57 -3.76 -0.80 0.74
CA LYS A 57 -5.05 -1.29 0.26
C LYS A 57 -5.58 -2.45 1.12
N ILE A 58 -6.88 -2.44 1.35
CA ILE A 58 -7.62 -3.53 1.99
C ILE A 58 -7.86 -4.61 0.93
N ASP A 59 -7.28 -5.78 1.15
CA ASP A 59 -7.30 -6.89 0.19
C ASP A 59 -7.63 -8.25 0.83
N GLY A 60 -7.98 -8.25 2.11
CA GLY A 60 -8.31 -9.45 2.87
C GLY A 60 -7.13 -10.40 3.06
N ARG A 61 -5.90 -9.86 3.08
CA ARG A 61 -4.67 -10.64 3.24
C ARG A 61 -3.73 -10.01 4.27
N TYR A 62 -2.96 -10.85 4.95
CA TYR A 62 -1.86 -10.46 5.82
C TYR A 62 -0.60 -10.15 4.99
N ASN A 63 -0.72 -9.16 4.10
CA ASN A 63 0.35 -8.70 3.22
C ASN A 63 1.46 -7.98 4.00
N ASP A 64 2.57 -7.69 3.34
CA ASP A 64 3.76 -7.11 3.98
C ASP A 64 3.46 -5.72 4.59
N LEU A 65 2.62 -4.92 3.94
CA LEU A 65 2.22 -3.61 4.44
C LEU A 65 1.38 -3.72 5.71
N THR A 66 0.42 -4.64 5.74
CA THR A 66 -0.43 -4.92 6.92
C THR A 66 0.43 -5.35 8.11
N ARG A 67 1.40 -6.25 7.90
CA ARG A 67 2.31 -6.69 8.97
C ARG A 67 3.22 -5.57 9.46
N LYS A 68 3.76 -4.80 8.52
CA LYS A 68 4.64 -3.70 8.81
C LYS A 68 3.92 -2.66 9.65
N VAL A 69 2.75 -2.21 9.22
CA VAL A 69 2.02 -1.17 9.94
C VAL A 69 1.50 -1.68 11.28
N LEU A 70 1.16 -2.97 11.41
CA LEU A 70 0.85 -3.58 12.70
C LEU A 70 2.05 -3.49 13.67
N ALA A 71 3.27 -3.75 13.20
CA ALA A 71 4.46 -3.60 14.04
C ALA A 71 4.68 -2.15 14.48
N VAL A 72 4.44 -1.19 13.58
CA VAL A 72 4.52 0.25 13.88
C VAL A 72 3.43 0.68 14.89
N TYR A 73 2.21 0.19 14.72
CA TYR A 73 1.09 0.41 15.66
C TYR A 73 1.42 -0.13 17.06
N ARG A 74 1.92 -1.37 17.16
CA ARG A 74 2.29 -1.96 18.46
C ARG A 74 3.40 -1.15 19.13
N ALA A 75 4.43 -0.76 18.37
CA ALA A 75 5.52 0.07 18.88
C ALA A 75 5.03 1.45 19.37
N SER A 76 4.07 2.09 18.68
CA SER A 76 3.50 3.37 19.12
C SER A 76 2.68 3.26 20.42
N HIS A 77 2.23 2.04 20.77
CA HIS A 77 1.53 1.74 22.02
C HIS A 77 2.46 1.19 23.12
N GLY A 78 3.79 1.30 22.93
CA GLY A 78 4.79 0.90 23.92
C GLY A 78 5.02 -0.60 24.02
N GLU A 79 4.51 -1.39 23.07
CA GLU A 79 4.81 -2.82 23.01
C GLU A 79 6.23 -3.05 22.50
N GLN A 80 6.88 -4.10 23.04
CA GLN A 80 8.19 -4.50 22.56
C GLN A 80 8.13 -4.95 21.10
N PRO A 81 9.16 -4.63 20.28
CA PRO A 81 9.24 -5.10 18.91
C PRO A 81 9.04 -6.61 18.85
N GLN A 82 7.99 -7.03 18.16
CA GLN A 82 7.78 -8.45 17.91
C GLN A 82 8.94 -8.97 17.04
N PRO A 83 9.39 -10.21 17.24
CA PRO A 83 10.42 -10.80 16.40
C PRO A 83 10.07 -10.61 14.93
N SER A 84 11.00 -10.07 14.15
CA SER A 84 10.83 -9.92 12.71
C SER A 84 10.35 -11.26 12.15
N PRO A 85 9.22 -11.31 11.43
CA PRO A 85 8.80 -12.57 10.82
C PRO A 85 9.94 -13.09 9.94
N PRO A 86 10.18 -14.41 9.88
CA PRO A 86 11.22 -14.96 9.04
C PRO A 86 11.04 -14.42 7.62
N PRO A 87 12.14 -14.07 6.90
CA PRO A 87 12.05 -13.52 5.56
C PRO A 87 11.12 -14.41 4.76
N GLN A 88 9.97 -13.86 4.35
CA GLN A 88 9.01 -14.66 3.61
C GLN A 88 9.73 -15.11 2.34
N SER A 89 9.92 -16.42 2.21
CA SER A 89 10.23 -17.00 0.90
C SER A 89 9.19 -16.45 -0.08
N LYS A 90 9.50 -16.35 -1.38
CA LYS A 90 8.58 -15.87 -2.44
C LYS A 90 7.19 -16.54 -2.48
N ARG A 91 6.88 -17.48 -1.58
CA ARG A 91 5.53 -17.94 -1.26
C ARG A 91 4.81 -16.90 -0.38
N LYS A 92 3.86 -16.21 -1.01
CA LYS A 92 2.79 -15.40 -0.38
C LYS A 92 2.17 -16.16 0.80
N SER A 93 2.70 -16.02 2.01
CA SER A 93 2.17 -16.71 3.18
C SER A 93 1.13 -15.81 3.83
N ASN A 94 -0.14 -16.21 3.75
CA ASN A 94 -1.26 -15.52 4.40
C ASN A 94 -1.41 -16.00 5.86
N ILE A 95 -0.30 -16.10 6.58
CA ILE A 95 -0.29 -16.60 7.97
C ILE A 95 -0.81 -15.48 8.88
N ALA A 96 -1.80 -15.75 9.72
CA ALA A 96 -2.32 -14.74 10.65
C ALA A 96 -1.20 -14.22 11.58
N PRO A 97 -1.04 -12.89 11.73
CA PRO A 97 -0.16 -12.32 12.74
C PRO A 97 -0.77 -12.48 14.13
N ASP A 98 0.02 -12.24 15.17
CA ASP A 98 -0.50 -12.11 16.52
C ASP A 98 -1.34 -10.83 16.63
N VAL A 99 -2.61 -11.00 17.03
CA VAL A 99 -3.59 -9.93 17.26
C VAL A 99 -3.97 -9.82 18.72
N THR A 100 -3.29 -10.53 19.62
CA THR A 100 -3.49 -10.46 21.06
C THR A 100 -3.30 -9.02 21.55
N GLY A 101 -4.19 -8.58 22.42
CA GLY A 101 -4.19 -7.21 22.97
C GLY A 101 -4.80 -6.14 22.06
N LEU A 102 -5.14 -6.47 20.80
CA LEU A 102 -5.85 -5.55 19.92
C LEU A 102 -7.36 -5.70 20.11
N ASP A 103 -8.07 -4.57 20.19
CA ASP A 103 -9.54 -4.57 20.14
C ASP A 103 -10.06 -4.69 18.70
N ILE A 104 -9.69 -5.79 18.03
CA ILE A 104 -10.19 -6.07 16.68
C ILE A 104 -11.70 -6.34 16.66
N ALA A 105 -12.30 -6.65 17.81
CA ALA A 105 -13.74 -6.87 17.95
C ALA A 105 -14.55 -5.56 17.81
N SER A 106 -13.93 -4.40 18.05
CA SER A 106 -14.52 -3.09 17.74
C SER A 106 -14.87 -2.90 16.26
N VAL A 107 -14.28 -3.71 15.37
CA VAL A 107 -14.62 -3.76 13.95
C VAL A 107 -15.72 -4.81 13.73
N ASP A 108 -16.94 -4.40 14.06
CA ASP A 108 -18.16 -5.16 13.80
C ASP A 108 -19.28 -4.22 13.30
N PRO A 109 -19.92 -4.48 12.14
CA PRO A 109 -19.55 -5.52 11.17
C PRO A 109 -18.25 -5.18 10.41
N VAL A 110 -17.56 -6.21 9.89
CA VAL A 110 -16.34 -6.04 9.07
C VAL A 110 -16.67 -5.48 7.68
N PHE A 111 -17.82 -5.89 7.14
CA PHE A 111 -18.33 -5.47 5.84
C PHE A 111 -19.70 -4.82 6.03
N ILE A 112 -19.95 -3.74 5.31
CA ILE A 112 -21.22 -3.01 5.34
C ILE A 112 -21.85 -2.94 3.94
N PRO A 113 -23.18 -2.90 3.82
CA PRO A 113 -23.82 -2.59 2.56
C PRO A 113 -23.63 -1.10 2.23
N TYR A 114 -23.21 -0.83 0.99
CA TYR A 114 -23.11 0.50 0.42
C TYR A 114 -24.07 0.62 -0.77
N THR A 115 -24.79 1.73 -0.83
CA THR A 115 -25.63 2.07 -1.98
C THR A 115 -24.87 3.00 -2.89
N VAL A 116 -24.63 2.58 -4.12
CA VAL A 116 -23.90 3.38 -5.11
C VAL A 116 -24.65 4.66 -5.40
N THR A 117 -23.93 5.78 -5.42
CA THR A 117 -24.49 7.11 -5.62
C THR A 117 -24.21 7.62 -7.03
N GLU A 118 -24.98 8.61 -7.49
CA GLU A 118 -24.68 9.32 -8.74
C GLU A 118 -23.31 10.01 -8.70
N ALA A 119 -22.87 10.48 -7.53
CA ALA A 119 -21.58 11.14 -7.36
C ALA A 119 -20.39 10.19 -7.65
N ASP A 120 -20.52 8.91 -7.29
CA ASP A 120 -19.51 7.90 -7.61
C ASP A 120 -19.35 7.78 -9.13
N LEU A 121 -20.45 7.78 -9.87
CA LEU A 121 -20.47 7.66 -11.33
C LEU A 121 -20.00 8.94 -12.05
N GLN A 122 -20.17 10.12 -11.45
CA GLN A 122 -19.70 11.38 -12.04
C GLN A 122 -18.17 11.51 -12.07
N SER A 123 -17.46 10.70 -11.29
CA SER A 123 -16.00 10.71 -11.20
C SER A 123 -15.32 9.77 -12.20
N ILE A 124 -16.10 9.01 -12.98
CA ILE A 124 -15.60 8.02 -13.95
C ILE A 124 -15.53 8.61 -15.36
N GLY A 125 -14.57 8.14 -16.16
CA GLY A 125 -14.41 8.62 -17.52
C GLY A 125 -13.21 8.03 -18.24
N PRO A 126 -13.02 8.38 -19.52
CA PRO A 126 -11.85 7.92 -20.28
C PRO A 126 -10.57 8.46 -19.65
N LEU A 127 -9.68 7.55 -19.26
CA LEU A 127 -8.34 7.87 -18.75
C LEU A 127 -7.29 7.41 -19.78
N PRO A 128 -6.63 8.33 -20.50
CA PRO A 128 -5.50 8.01 -21.38
C PRO A 128 -4.35 7.38 -20.60
N THR A 129 -3.52 6.57 -21.25
CA THR A 129 -2.34 5.96 -20.63
C THR A 129 -1.11 6.86 -20.67
N GLU A 130 -1.01 7.74 -21.68
CA GLU A 130 0.15 8.60 -21.90
C GLU A 130 0.10 9.84 -20.99
N PRO A 131 1.15 10.13 -20.20
CA PRO A 131 1.18 11.31 -19.33
C PRO A 131 0.93 12.64 -20.07
N SER A 132 1.43 12.76 -21.30
CA SER A 132 1.24 13.95 -22.14
C SER A 132 -0.21 14.18 -22.56
N GLN A 133 -1.03 13.13 -22.61
CA GLN A 133 -2.47 13.21 -22.88
C GLN A 133 -3.25 13.41 -21.60
N GLN A 134 -2.86 12.74 -20.52
CA GLN A 134 -3.42 12.93 -19.18
C GLN A 134 -3.30 14.39 -18.72
N ALA A 135 -2.15 15.04 -18.99
CA ALA A 135 -1.91 16.45 -18.65
C ALA A 135 -2.86 17.45 -19.33
N LYS A 136 -3.57 17.05 -20.39
CA LYS A 136 -4.57 17.88 -21.07
C LYS A 136 -5.96 17.79 -20.41
N LEU A 137 -6.18 16.83 -19.52
CA LEU A 137 -7.43 16.67 -18.80
C LEU A 137 -7.53 17.67 -17.66
N LYS A 138 -8.75 18.15 -17.38
CA LYS A 138 -9.01 19.03 -16.22
C LYS A 138 -8.80 18.32 -14.88
N PHE A 139 -9.01 17.01 -14.87
CA PHE A 139 -8.76 16.11 -13.75
C PHE A 139 -8.57 14.69 -14.30
N LEU A 140 -7.95 13.80 -13.53
CA LEU A 140 -7.83 12.38 -13.88
C LEU A 140 -9.05 11.64 -13.33
N PRO A 141 -9.95 11.12 -14.18
CA PRO A 141 -11.09 10.33 -13.71
C PRO A 141 -10.67 8.93 -13.29
N TYR A 142 -11.52 8.26 -12.51
CA TYR A 142 -11.45 6.82 -12.34
C TYR A 142 -11.86 6.11 -13.64
N ARG A 143 -11.34 4.90 -13.88
CA ARG A 143 -11.59 4.18 -15.14
C ARG A 143 -13.02 3.65 -15.23
N ASP A 144 -13.55 3.20 -14.11
CA ASP A 144 -14.90 2.64 -13.99
C ASP A 144 -15.41 2.76 -12.54
N ALA A 145 -16.64 2.31 -12.31
CA ALA A 145 -17.27 2.35 -11.00
C ALA A 145 -16.57 1.44 -9.96
N ALA A 146 -15.97 0.32 -10.40
CA ALA A 146 -15.26 -0.58 -9.48
C ALA A 146 -14.01 0.10 -8.93
N ASP A 147 -13.26 0.80 -9.80
CA ASP A 147 -12.10 1.63 -9.48
C ASP A 147 -12.48 2.76 -8.49
N ALA A 148 -13.54 3.51 -8.80
CA ALA A 148 -14.00 4.61 -7.94
C ALA A 148 -14.45 4.14 -6.55
N ILE A 149 -15.26 3.07 -6.50
CA ILE A 149 -15.80 2.54 -5.23
C ILE A 149 -14.70 1.84 -4.44
N SER A 150 -13.75 1.16 -5.09
CA SER A 150 -12.63 0.55 -4.39
C SER A 150 -11.79 1.61 -3.69
N GLU A 151 -11.47 2.71 -4.35
CA GLU A 151 -10.71 3.80 -3.73
C GLU A 151 -11.49 4.48 -2.62
N LYS A 152 -12.80 4.71 -2.81
CA LYS A 152 -13.69 5.25 -1.78
C LYS A 152 -13.63 4.47 -0.47
N PHE A 153 -13.47 3.15 -0.52
CA PHE A 153 -13.42 2.27 0.66
C PHE A 153 -12.03 1.67 0.92
N HIS A 154 -10.97 2.32 0.44
CA HIS A 154 -9.57 1.92 0.63
C HIS A 154 -9.28 0.46 0.21
N SER A 155 -10.07 -0.09 -0.70
CA SER A 155 -10.08 -1.50 -1.07
C SER A 155 -9.32 -1.75 -2.36
N ASP A 156 -8.78 -2.97 -2.50
CA ASP A 156 -8.36 -3.49 -3.79
C ASP A 156 -9.58 -3.80 -4.68
N ILE A 157 -9.50 -3.50 -5.98
CA ILE A 157 -10.58 -3.74 -6.96
C ILE A 157 -10.94 -5.23 -7.04
N HIS A 158 -9.95 -6.13 -7.06
CA HIS A 158 -10.23 -7.57 -7.13
C HIS A 158 -10.82 -8.10 -5.84
N PHE A 159 -10.44 -7.53 -4.70
CA PHE A 159 -11.07 -7.84 -3.42
C PHE A 159 -12.53 -7.38 -3.40
N LEU A 160 -12.82 -6.18 -3.91
CA LEU A 160 -14.19 -5.68 -4.04
C LEU A 160 -15.05 -6.60 -4.93
N GLU A 161 -14.52 -7.09 -6.06
CA GLU A 161 -15.20 -8.08 -6.92
C GLU A 161 -15.42 -9.41 -6.19
N GLN A 162 -14.48 -9.83 -5.36
CA GLN A 162 -14.63 -11.04 -4.56
C GLN A 162 -15.76 -10.91 -3.52
N LEU A 163 -15.94 -9.73 -2.93
CA LEU A 163 -17.06 -9.44 -2.03
C LEU A 163 -18.39 -9.35 -2.79
N ASN A 164 -18.36 -8.97 -4.07
CA ASN A 164 -19.52 -8.67 -4.89
C ASN A 164 -19.52 -9.45 -6.23
N PRO A 165 -19.49 -10.79 -6.19
CA PRO A 165 -19.24 -11.59 -7.39
C PRO A 165 -20.27 -11.31 -8.49
N GLY A 166 -19.78 -10.84 -9.64
CA GLY A 166 -20.58 -10.56 -10.82
C GLY A 166 -21.35 -9.23 -10.80
N LYS A 167 -21.30 -8.45 -9.71
CA LYS A 167 -22.03 -7.18 -9.59
C LYS A 167 -21.28 -5.99 -10.16
N LEU A 168 -19.94 -6.02 -10.25
CA LEU A 168 -19.17 -4.82 -10.64
C LEU A 168 -19.12 -4.56 -12.15
N LYS A 169 -19.64 -5.47 -12.98
CA LYS A 169 -19.58 -5.34 -14.45
C LYS A 169 -20.45 -4.22 -15.02
N ALA A 170 -21.53 -3.87 -14.34
CA ALA A 170 -22.52 -2.90 -14.82
C ALA A 170 -23.20 -2.19 -13.63
N VAL A 171 -22.36 -1.53 -12.82
CA VAL A 171 -22.81 -0.80 -11.62
C VAL A 171 -23.61 0.44 -12.03
N LYS A 172 -24.77 0.63 -11.41
CA LYS A 172 -25.61 1.84 -11.53
C LYS A 172 -25.90 2.43 -10.15
N ALA A 173 -26.29 3.70 -10.11
CA ALA A 173 -26.76 4.32 -8.88
C ALA A 173 -27.95 3.55 -8.30
N GLY A 174 -27.99 3.41 -6.97
CA GLY A 174 -28.96 2.60 -6.24
C GLY A 174 -28.58 1.13 -6.08
N ASP A 175 -27.56 0.62 -6.78
CA ASP A 175 -27.08 -0.75 -6.56
C ASP A 175 -26.48 -0.91 -5.17
N GLN A 176 -26.70 -2.09 -4.56
CA GLN A 176 -26.10 -2.45 -3.28
C GLN A 176 -24.88 -3.35 -3.43
N LEU A 177 -23.76 -2.89 -2.90
CA LEU A 177 -22.48 -3.58 -2.83
C LEU A 177 -22.05 -3.77 -1.37
N MET A 178 -21.36 -4.87 -1.07
CA MET A 178 -20.67 -5.06 0.20
C MET A 178 -19.27 -4.46 0.13
N VAL A 179 -18.92 -3.60 1.08
CA VAL A 179 -17.62 -2.91 1.14
C VAL A 179 -16.99 -3.06 2.53
N PRO A 180 -15.66 -2.89 2.67
CA PRO A 180 -15.02 -2.80 3.99
C PRO A 180 -15.60 -1.65 4.83
N ASN A 181 -15.74 -1.86 6.14
CA ASN A 181 -16.27 -0.86 7.08
C ASN A 181 -15.20 0.15 7.51
N VAL A 182 -14.77 1.00 6.56
CA VAL A 182 -13.86 2.13 6.80
C VAL A 182 -14.59 3.47 6.66
N GLU A 183 -13.96 4.54 7.12
CA GLU A 183 -14.43 5.89 6.79
C GLU A 183 -14.29 6.11 5.28
N PRO A 184 -15.39 6.37 4.55
CA PRO A 184 -15.32 6.48 3.10
C PRO A 184 -14.62 7.78 2.69
N PHE A 185 -13.73 7.68 1.70
CA PHE A 185 -13.16 8.84 1.06
C PHE A 185 -14.19 9.51 0.13
N GLU A 186 -14.66 10.69 0.52
CA GLU A 186 -15.59 11.47 -0.29
C GLU A 186 -14.81 12.45 -1.19
N LEU A 187 -14.63 12.10 -2.47
CA LEU A 187 -13.92 12.97 -3.44
C LEU A 187 -14.53 14.38 -3.53
N ALA A 188 -15.85 14.50 -3.37
CA ALA A 188 -16.53 15.79 -3.33
C ALA A 188 -16.05 16.67 -2.16
N SER A 189 -15.80 16.07 -0.99
CA SER A 189 -15.32 16.81 0.19
C SER A 189 -13.99 17.51 -0.07
N VAL A 190 -13.12 16.94 -0.92
CA VAL A 190 -11.83 17.53 -1.29
C VAL A 190 -11.97 18.85 -2.04
N LYS A 191 -13.05 19.02 -2.81
CA LYS A 191 -13.31 20.24 -3.59
C LYS A 191 -13.69 21.42 -2.69
N ASP A 192 -14.31 21.15 -1.54
CA ASP A 192 -14.80 22.16 -0.62
C ASP A 192 -13.76 22.57 0.43
N ILE A 193 -12.65 21.84 0.52
CA ILE A 193 -11.61 22.16 1.49
C ILE A 193 -10.87 23.43 1.02
N LYS A 194 -11.10 24.54 1.72
CA LYS A 194 -10.45 25.84 1.47
C LYS A 194 -8.92 25.70 1.30
N PRO A 195 -8.29 26.27 0.25
CA PRO A 195 -6.84 26.29 0.13
C PRO A 195 -6.17 26.83 1.40
N GLY A 196 -5.04 26.25 1.80
CA GLY A 196 -4.21 26.82 2.87
C GLY A 196 -3.39 28.01 2.34
N SER A 197 -3.15 29.01 3.20
CA SER A 197 -2.30 30.21 3.06
C SER A 197 -1.79 30.50 1.64
N GLU A 198 -2.57 31.26 0.87
CA GLU A 198 -2.29 31.69 -0.50
C GLU A 198 -1.11 32.68 -0.55
N ILE A 199 0.13 32.19 -0.68
CA ILE A 199 1.22 32.94 -1.34
C ILE A 199 1.40 32.29 -2.71
N GLY A 200 1.29 33.08 -3.77
CA GLY A 200 1.22 32.65 -5.18
C GLY A 200 2.18 31.51 -5.52
N SER A 201 1.68 30.51 -6.24
CA SER A 201 2.44 29.32 -6.64
C SER A 201 3.47 29.67 -7.72
N GLN A 202 4.76 29.57 -7.39
CA GLN A 202 5.78 29.21 -8.38
C GLN A 202 5.75 27.68 -8.57
N ALA A 203 5.95 27.21 -9.80
CA ALA A 203 5.87 25.79 -10.12
C ALA A 203 6.96 25.00 -9.37
N ALA A 204 6.66 23.76 -8.97
CA ALA A 204 7.57 22.89 -8.20
C ALA A 204 8.92 22.60 -8.90
N ASN A 205 9.01 22.89 -10.20
CA ASN A 205 10.22 22.68 -11.01
C ASN A 205 11.11 23.94 -11.13
N GLU A 206 10.75 25.06 -10.49
CA GLU A 206 11.47 26.35 -10.58
C GLU A 206 12.16 26.75 -9.26
N MET A 207 12.33 25.84 -8.31
CA MET A 207 13.09 26.16 -7.09
C MET A 207 14.61 26.19 -7.39
N GLU A 208 15.12 27.37 -7.74
CA GLU A 208 16.54 27.69 -7.61
C GLU A 208 16.90 27.79 -6.13
N ASP A 209 18.05 27.18 -5.80
CA ASP A 209 18.63 27.07 -4.47
C ASP A 209 19.14 28.45 -4.02
N GLN A 210 18.32 29.23 -3.31
CA GLN A 210 18.76 30.50 -2.72
C GLN A 210 19.06 30.35 -1.23
N ALA A 211 20.36 30.27 -0.96
CA ALA A 211 20.97 30.52 0.33
C ALA A 211 20.84 32.00 0.74
N GLY A 212 20.45 32.23 1.99
CA GLY A 212 20.76 33.45 2.76
C GLY A 212 19.63 34.48 2.89
N ALA A 213 19.08 34.63 4.11
CA ALA A 213 19.33 35.81 4.96
C ALA A 213 18.27 35.98 6.09
N GLN A 214 18.82 35.94 7.30
CA GLN A 214 18.58 36.78 8.47
C GLN A 214 17.34 36.65 9.39
N ALA A 215 17.73 36.59 10.66
CA ALA A 215 16.98 36.41 11.88
C ALA A 215 16.13 37.63 12.25
N GLY A 216 14.97 37.34 12.84
CA GLY A 216 14.25 38.22 13.74
C GLY A 216 13.61 37.37 14.83
N THR A 217 14.08 37.52 16.07
CA THR A 217 13.48 36.93 17.26
C THR A 217 12.19 37.68 17.60
N PRO A 218 11.15 36.99 18.10
CA PRO A 218 10.53 37.48 19.33
C PRO A 218 10.42 36.41 20.41
N GLU A 219 10.46 36.91 21.65
CA GLU A 219 10.44 36.21 22.93
C GLU A 219 9.24 35.30 23.17
N GLN A 220 9.50 34.29 24.01
CA GLN A 220 8.58 33.28 24.51
C GLN A 220 7.64 33.84 25.58
N THR A 221 6.33 33.55 25.47
CA THR A 221 5.49 33.29 26.66
C THR A 221 4.31 32.41 26.26
N GLY A 222 4.21 31.21 26.86
CA GLY A 222 3.15 30.22 26.63
C GLY A 222 3.73 28.87 26.19
N ALA A 223 3.31 27.76 26.81
CA ALA A 223 3.73 26.42 26.43
C ALA A 223 3.60 26.24 24.91
N ALA A 224 4.72 25.92 24.25
CA ALA A 224 4.74 25.76 22.81
C ALA A 224 3.68 24.70 22.41
N PRO A 225 2.87 24.95 21.38
CA PRO A 225 2.01 23.90 20.84
C PRO A 225 2.90 22.71 20.48
N VAL A 226 2.53 21.52 20.94
CA VAL A 226 3.28 20.30 20.61
C VAL A 226 3.30 20.20 19.08
N GLY A 227 4.48 20.42 18.49
CA GLY A 227 4.60 20.49 17.04
C GLY A 227 4.31 19.13 16.42
N VAL A 228 3.48 19.10 15.38
CA VAL A 228 3.33 17.93 14.53
C VAL A 228 4.55 17.84 13.61
N ALA A 229 5.27 16.73 13.66
CA ALA A 229 6.39 16.42 12.79
C ALA A 229 6.03 15.24 11.87
N ILE A 230 6.51 15.28 10.62
CA ILE A 230 6.35 14.19 9.65
C ILE A 230 7.73 13.63 9.38
N LYS A 231 7.89 12.33 9.59
CA LYS A 231 9.12 11.59 9.29
C LYS A 231 8.86 10.65 8.13
N ILE A 232 9.68 10.73 7.09
CA ILE A 232 9.63 9.82 5.95
C ILE A 232 10.87 8.94 5.99
N ASP A 233 10.67 7.63 6.20
CA ASP A 233 11.73 6.64 6.07
C ASP A 233 11.71 6.04 4.67
N THR A 234 12.68 6.44 3.85
CA THR A 234 12.82 6.02 2.45
C THR A 234 13.29 4.57 2.29
N ARG A 235 13.92 3.98 3.31
CA ARG A 235 14.27 2.55 3.32
C ARG A 235 13.05 1.70 3.68
N ALA A 236 12.23 2.22 4.58
CA ALA A 236 11.00 1.61 4.99
C ALA A 236 9.83 1.88 4.03
N ASN A 237 9.90 2.90 3.16
CA ASN A 237 8.73 3.34 2.38
C ASN A 237 7.54 3.66 3.30
N THR A 238 7.80 4.41 4.37
CA THR A 238 6.79 4.74 5.39
C THR A 238 6.87 6.21 5.77
N LEU A 239 5.71 6.84 5.86
CA LEU A 239 5.51 8.16 6.44
C LEU A 239 4.90 8.00 7.82
N GLU A 240 5.52 8.61 8.82
CA GLU A 240 5.08 8.62 10.21
C GLU A 240 4.74 10.05 10.63
N VAL A 241 3.62 10.22 11.33
CA VAL A 241 3.19 11.51 11.88
C VAL A 241 3.36 11.46 13.39
N HIS A 242 4.15 12.38 13.92
CA HIS A 242 4.49 12.46 15.34
C HIS A 242 3.93 13.74 15.96
N GLU A 243 3.30 13.62 17.12
CA GLU A 243 2.93 14.74 17.99
C GLU A 243 3.85 14.70 19.22
N GLY A 244 4.91 15.51 19.19
CA GLY A 244 6.03 15.35 20.13
C GLY A 244 6.72 13.99 19.92
N GLU A 245 6.87 13.21 20.98
CA GLU A 245 7.44 11.85 20.91
C GLU A 245 6.39 10.78 20.55
N LYS A 246 5.11 11.15 20.44
CA LYS A 246 4.02 10.22 20.20
C LYS A 246 3.81 10.02 18.70
N LEU A 247 3.98 8.79 18.22
CA LEU A 247 3.56 8.40 16.88
C LEU A 247 2.03 8.26 16.83
N ILE A 248 1.37 9.13 16.06
CA ILE A 248 -0.10 9.20 15.96
C ILE A 248 -0.66 8.65 14.66
N ALA A 249 0.14 8.53 13.60
CA ALA A 249 -0.29 7.91 12.35
C ALA A 249 0.89 7.36 11.55
N ALA A 250 0.66 6.33 10.74
CA ALA A 250 1.66 5.78 9.82
C ALA A 250 1.03 5.35 8.50
N TYR A 251 1.67 5.72 7.40
CA TYR A 251 1.18 5.44 6.04
C TYR A 251 2.30 4.86 5.17
N PRO A 252 2.03 3.79 4.39
CA PRO A 252 2.97 3.37 3.37
C PRO A 252 3.05 4.44 2.28
N VAL A 253 4.26 4.71 1.79
CA VAL A 253 4.50 5.70 0.75
C VAL A 253 5.41 5.15 -0.32
N THR A 254 5.22 5.58 -1.57
CA THR A 254 6.19 5.32 -2.63
C THR A 254 7.14 6.52 -2.72
N VAL A 255 8.43 6.29 -2.50
CA VAL A 255 9.46 7.32 -2.61
C VAL A 255 10.12 7.25 -4.00
N GLY A 256 10.73 8.37 -4.43
CA GLY A 256 11.36 8.47 -5.74
C GLY A 256 12.42 7.39 -5.98
N SER A 257 12.57 6.96 -7.23
CA SER A 257 13.56 5.93 -7.59
C SER A 257 14.99 6.47 -7.45
N ALA A 258 16.00 5.63 -7.68
CA ALA A 258 17.39 6.09 -7.68
C ALA A 258 17.65 7.23 -8.68
N GLN A 259 16.93 7.28 -9.80
CA GLN A 259 17.04 8.33 -10.82
C GLN A 259 16.35 9.64 -10.41
N THR A 260 15.34 9.57 -9.54
CA THR A 260 14.55 10.71 -9.06
C THR A 260 14.49 10.72 -7.54
N ALA A 261 15.65 10.49 -6.91
CA ALA A 261 15.73 10.24 -5.47
C ALA A 261 15.19 11.44 -4.68
N SER A 262 14.28 11.17 -3.76
CA SER A 262 13.78 12.20 -2.84
C SER A 262 14.91 12.69 -1.95
N PRO A 263 15.12 14.01 -1.81
CA PRO A 263 16.26 14.54 -1.09
C PRO A 263 16.14 14.27 0.42
N ILE A 264 17.23 13.83 1.04
CA ILE A 264 17.28 13.51 2.47
C ILE A 264 17.61 14.78 3.24
N GLY A 265 16.84 15.07 4.29
CA GLY A 265 17.08 16.20 5.17
C GLY A 265 15.85 16.58 5.99
N GLU A 266 15.97 17.67 6.73
CA GLU A 266 14.85 18.29 7.43
C GLU A 266 14.24 19.39 6.57
N TRP A 267 12.92 19.33 6.41
CA TRP A 267 12.18 20.24 5.55
C TRP A 267 11.01 20.86 6.31
N LYS A 268 10.84 22.17 6.17
CA LYS A 268 9.67 22.88 6.71
C LYS A 268 8.55 22.85 5.67
N VAL A 269 7.36 22.39 6.07
CA VAL A 269 6.14 22.54 5.25
C VAL A 269 5.87 24.02 5.07
N ARG A 270 6.00 24.52 3.83
CA ARG A 270 5.79 25.94 3.50
C ARG A 270 4.36 26.25 3.09
N ARG A 271 3.74 25.35 2.32
CA ARG A 271 2.40 25.51 1.76
C ARG A 271 1.72 24.15 1.59
N ILE A 272 0.39 24.15 1.68
CA ILE A 272 -0.46 23.02 1.32
C ILE A 272 -1.38 23.50 0.20
N THR A 273 -1.17 22.99 -1.01
CA THR A 273 -1.99 23.29 -2.19
C THR A 273 -2.88 22.10 -2.49
N LYS A 274 -4.17 22.35 -2.73
CA LYS A 274 -5.12 21.31 -3.15
C LYS A 274 -5.26 21.29 -4.65
N MET A 275 -5.47 20.10 -5.20
CA MET A 275 -5.51 19.88 -6.66
C MET A 275 -4.38 20.61 -7.38
N PRO A 276 -3.11 20.43 -6.94
CA PRO A 276 -2.01 21.19 -7.50
C PRO A 276 -1.87 20.89 -9.00
N THR A 277 -1.60 21.94 -9.77
CA THR A 277 -1.30 21.79 -11.19
C THR A 277 0.08 21.18 -11.34
N PHE A 278 0.13 19.95 -11.81
CA PHE A 278 1.37 19.33 -12.25
C PHE A 278 1.62 19.67 -13.72
N ARG A 279 2.86 20.04 -14.03
CA ARG A 279 3.31 20.22 -15.42
C ARG A 279 4.12 18.99 -15.80
N TYR A 280 3.71 18.34 -16.89
CA TYR A 280 4.48 17.29 -17.55
C TYR A 280 5.30 17.91 -18.69
#